data_AF-A0A0F8VTK2-F1
#
_entry.id   AF-A0A0F8VTK2-F1
#
_cell.length_a   1.000
_cell.length_b   1.000
_cell.length_c   1.000
_cell.angle_alpha   90.00
_cell.angle_beta   90.00
_cell.angle_gamma   90.00
#
_symmetry.space_group_name_H-M   'P 1'
#
loop_
_entity.id
_entity.type
_entity.pdbx_description
1 polymer ?
#
loop_
_entity_poly.entity_id
_entity_poly.type
_entity_poly.pdbx_seq_one_letter_code
_entity_poly.pdbx_strand_id
1 'polypeptide(L)' 'ICSGCGLCVEACFYGAREIDGIKQISIVKEVLCEGCGACTVACPNGATQLKNFTKEQILSMVDVML' A
#
# COMPACT_ATOMS: atom_id res chain seq x y z
N ILE A 1 -2.58 9.79 3.24
CA ILE A 1 -1.94 10.72 2.25
C ILE A 1 -0.42 10.49 2.26
N CYS A 2 0.30 10.58 1.14
CA CYS A 2 1.73 10.20 1.06
C CYS A 2 2.68 11.38 1.33
N SER A 3 3.75 11.17 2.10
CA SER A 3 4.75 12.21 2.45
C SER A 3 6.16 11.95 1.92
N GLY A 4 6.36 10.90 1.11
CA GLY A 4 7.69 10.58 0.56
C GLY A 4 8.70 9.97 1.54
N CYS A 5 8.29 9.57 2.76
CA CYS A 5 9.20 9.12 3.83
C CYS A 5 10.02 7.83 3.56
N GLY A 6 9.75 7.07 2.50
CA GLY A 6 10.56 5.90 2.13
C GLY A 6 10.29 4.60 2.91
N LEU A 7 9.60 4.61 4.05
CA LEU A 7 9.38 3.41 4.87
C LEU A 7 8.74 2.24 4.13
N CYS A 8 7.80 2.53 3.22
CA CYS A 8 7.16 1.51 2.39
C CYS A 8 8.09 0.88 1.34
N VAL A 9 9.19 1.56 0.98
CA VAL A 9 10.22 1.04 0.08
C VAL A 9 11.07 0.00 0.81
N GLU A 10 11.52 0.31 2.02
CA GLU A 10 12.29 -0.61 2.87
C GLU A 10 11.48 -1.85 3.27
N ALA A 11 10.18 -1.68 3.54
CA ALA A 11 9.29 -2.79 3.89
C ALA A 11 8.99 -3.76 2.73
N CYS A 12 9.27 -3.38 1.48
CA CYS A 12 8.91 -4.18 0.32
C CYS A 12 10.01 -5.19 -0.05
N PHE A 13 9.84 -6.45 0.34
CA PHE A 13 10.78 -7.53 0.02
C PHE A 13 10.98 -7.74 -1.50
N TYR A 14 9.94 -7.48 -2.30
CA TYR A 14 9.96 -7.67 -3.76
C TYR A 14 10.53 -6.47 -4.53
N GLY A 15 10.89 -5.38 -3.87
CA GLY A 15 11.37 -4.17 -4.54
C GLY A 15 10.31 -3.47 -5.40
N ALA A 16 9.02 -3.74 -5.16
CA ALA A 16 7.91 -3.18 -5.94
C ALA A 16 7.60 -1.70 -5.65
N ARG A 17 8.34 -1.05 -4.74
CA ARG A 17 8.08 0.30 -4.27
C ARG A 17 9.30 1.17 -4.52
N GLU A 18 9.08 2.39 -4.99
CA GLU A 18 10.14 3.40 -5.13
C GLU A 18 9.58 4.79 -4.83
N ILE A 19 10.46 5.76 -4.60
CA ILE A 19 10.08 7.18 -4.48
C ILE A 19 10.27 7.84 -5.85
N ASP A 20 9.20 8.44 -6.36
CA ASP A 20 9.25 9.26 -7.56
C ASP A 20 10.04 10.54 -7.28
N GLY A 21 11.12 10.77 -8.02
CA GLY A 21 12.03 11.90 -7.80
C GLY A 21 11.42 13.28 -8.11
N ILE A 22 10.33 13.34 -8.89
CA ILE A 22 9.69 14.59 -9.28
C ILE A 22 8.55 14.92 -8.30
N LYS A 23 7.66 13.95 -8.08
CA LYS A 23 6.48 14.09 -7.23
C LYS A 23 6.78 13.90 -5.75
N GLN A 24 7.96 13.36 -5.40
CA GLN A 24 8.39 13.09 -4.02
C GLN A 24 7.39 12.21 -3.25
N ILE A 25 6.76 11.26 -3.94
CA ILE A 25 5.82 10.30 -3.36
C ILE A 25 6.22 8.87 -3.72
N SER A 26 5.79 7.91 -2.90
CA SER A 26 5.96 6.51 -3.26
C SER A 26 5.05 6.10 -4.42
N ILE A 27 5.63 5.40 -5.39
CA ILE A 27 4.93 4.74 -6.50
C ILE A 27 5.13 3.22 -6.42
N VAL A 28 4.29 2.48 -7.15
CA VAL A 28 4.26 1.02 -7.16
C VAL A 28 4.58 0.49 -8.56
N LYS A 29 5.54 -0.41 -8.66
CA LYS A 29 5.77 -1.24 -9.85
C LYS A 29 4.84 -2.44 -9.78
N GLU A 30 3.68 -2.31 -10.39
CA GLU A 30 2.61 -3.31 -10.34
C GLU A 30 3.06 -4.72 -10.74
N VAL A 31 3.98 -4.83 -11.71
CA VAL A 31 4.53 -6.11 -12.17
C VAL A 31 5.33 -6.89 -11.12
N LEU A 32 5.81 -6.22 -10.06
CA LEU A 32 6.58 -6.84 -8.97
C LEU A 32 5.76 -7.01 -7.68
N CYS A 33 4.53 -6.50 -7.65
CA CYS A 33 3.75 -6.41 -6.43
C CYS A 33 2.93 -7.69 -6.19
N GLU A 34 3.39 -8.54 -5.26
CA GLU A 34 2.69 -9.77 -4.86
C GLU A 34 1.48 -9.55 -3.92
N GLY A 35 1.17 -8.30 -3.55
CA GLY A 35 -0.01 -7.99 -2.73
C GLY A 35 0.08 -8.40 -1.25
N CYS A 36 1.28 -8.66 -0.72
CA CYS A 36 1.47 -9.10 0.68
C CYS A 36 1.04 -8.10 1.78
N GLY A 37 0.88 -6.81 1.45
CA GLY A 37 0.39 -5.80 2.39
C GLY A 37 1.41 -5.21 3.37
N ALA A 38 2.69 -5.62 3.34
CA ALA A 38 3.72 -5.08 4.23
C ALA A 38 3.83 -3.54 4.18
N CYS A 39 3.69 -2.96 2.98
CA CYS A 39 3.72 -1.52 2.77
C CYS A 39 2.49 -0.79 3.33
N THR A 40 1.38 -1.48 3.54
CA THR A 40 0.17 -0.94 4.20
C THR A 40 0.40 -0.78 5.69
N VAL A 41 1.04 -1.78 6.32
CA VAL A 41 1.38 -1.75 7.75
C VAL A 41 2.50 -0.76 8.05
N ALA A 42 3.52 -0.71 7.21
CA ALA A 42 4.69 0.16 7.41
C ALA A 42 4.40 1.66 7.22
N CYS A 43 3.27 2.03 6.60
CA CYS A 43 2.97 3.42 6.28
C CYS A 43 2.24 4.11 7.43
N PRO A 44 2.89 5.02 8.19
CA PRO A 44 2.26 5.69 9.33
C PRO A 44 1.12 6.63 8.90
N ASN A 45 1.16 7.11 7.65
CA ASN A 45 0.18 8.07 7.12
C ASN A 45 -1.04 7.40 6.46
N GLY A 46 -1.11 6.06 6.46
CA GLY A 46 -2.18 5.30 5.79
C GLY A 46 -2.29 5.62 4.29
N ALA A 47 -1.18 5.97 3.64
CA ALA A 47 -1.17 6.39 2.23
C ALA A 47 -1.31 5.21 1.25
N THR A 48 -1.15 4.00 1.74
CA THR A 48 -1.03 2.77 0.97
C THR A 48 -2.31 1.95 1.12
N GLN A 49 -2.78 1.39 0.02
CA GLN A 49 -3.95 0.53 -0.03
C GLN A 49 -3.62 -0.66 -0.93
N LEU A 50 -4.01 -1.86 -0.50
CA LEU A 50 -4.01 -3.03 -1.37
C LEU A 50 -5.17 -2.93 -2.37
N LYS A 51 -4.90 -3.27 -3.63
CA LYS A 51 -5.95 -3.43 -4.64
C LYS A 51 -6.92 -4.52 -4.20
N ASN A 52 -8.21 -4.28 -4.42
CA ASN A 52 -9.30 -5.21 -4.07
C ASN A 52 -9.37 -5.55 -2.57
N PHE A 53 -8.82 -4.69 -1.71
CA PHE A 53 -8.87 -4.82 -0.26
C PHE A 53 -9.22 -3.45 0.37
N THR A 54 -10.24 -2.79 -0.17
CA THR A 54 -10.73 -1.52 0.39
C THR A 54 -11.53 -1.77 1.68
N LYS A 55 -11.66 -0.72 2.48
CA LYS A 55 -12.42 -0.79 3.73
C LYS A 55 -13.88 -1.18 3.47
N GLU A 56 -14.48 -0.62 2.42
CA GLU A 56 -15.86 -0.88 2.02
C GLU A 56 -16.05 -2.34 1.59
N GLN A 57 -15.08 -2.91 0.86
CA GLN A 57 -15.09 -4.33 0.48
C GLN A 57 -14.99 -5.25 1.69
N ILE A 58 -14.19 -4.89 2.68
CA ILE A 58 -14.06 -5.69 3.91
C ILE A 58 -15.34 -5.59 4.74
N LEU A 59 -15.88 -4.39 4.92
CA LEU A 59 -17.09 -4.18 5.70
C LEU A 59 -18.30 -4.88 5.07
N SER A 60 -18.44 -4.85 3.74
CA SER A 60 -19.53 -5.57 3.08
C SER A 60 -19.47 -7.09 3.28
N MET A 61 -18.27 -7.67 3.41
CA MET A 61 -18.10 -9.08 3.75
C MET A 61 -18.50 -9.39 5.20
N VAL A 62 -18.32 -8.44 6.13
CA VAL A 62 -18.74 -8.60 7.54
C VAL A 62 -20.26 -8.43 7.65
N ASP A 63 -20.84 -7.45 6.93
CA ASP A 63 -22.27 -7.13 7.00
C ASP A 63 -23.17 -8.31 6.58
N VAL A 64 -22.71 -9.19 5.69
CA VAL A 64 -23.47 -10.40 5.29
C VAL A 64 -23.43 -11.53 6.33
N MET A 65 -22.59 -11.42 7.36
CA MET A 65 -22.50 -12.40 8.45
C MET A 65 -23.37 -12.05 9.68
N LEU A 66 -23.95 -10.84 9.71
CA LEU A 66 -24.85 -10.35 10.76
C LEU A 66 -26.32 -10.57 10.37
#